data_AF-A0A931TKJ9-F1
#
_entry.id   AF-A0A931TKJ9-F1
#
_cell.length_a   1.000
_cell.length_b   1.000
_cell.length_c   1.000
_cell.angle_alpha   90.00
_cell.angle_beta   90.00
_cell.angle_gamma   90.00
#
_symmetry.space_group_name_H-M   'P 1'
#
loop_
_entity.id
_entity.type
_entity.pdbx_description
1 polymer ?
#
loop_
_entity_poly.entity_id
_entity_poly.type
_entity_poly.pdbx_seq_one_letter_code
_entity_poly.pdbx_strand_id
1 'polypeptide(L)'
;MEMFLMALALSLLGVTVSAVLFAAATRQEPREGEPAVDRPVLVPPRFFGDQQEAGVGRVPAEALLLEIERHVRLEQAAAESFLRAPTAESLHSPTVSRLVH
;
A
#
# COMPACT_ATOMS: atom_id res chain seq x y z
N MET A 1 -18.14 34.76 -25.33
CA MET A 1 -18.62 33.45 -24.80
C MET A 1 -17.73 32.28 -25.21
N GLU A 2 -16.76 32.47 -26.11
CA GLU A 2 -15.94 31.40 -26.68
C GLU A 2 -14.93 30.79 -25.70
N MET A 3 -14.28 31.60 -24.84
CA MET A 3 -13.34 31.08 -23.83
C MET A 3 -14.00 30.14 -22.82
N PHE A 4 -15.24 30.44 -22.43
CA PHE A 4 -16.02 29.57 -21.53
C PHE A 4 -16.41 28.26 -22.22
N LEU A 5 -16.84 28.34 -23.49
CA LEU A 5 -17.19 27.17 -24.28
C LEU A 5 -15.98 26.27 -24.55
N MET A 6 -14.81 26.85 -24.79
CA MET A 6 -13.55 26.13 -24.94
C MET A 6 -13.12 25.45 -23.64
N ALA A 7 -13.23 26.14 -22.49
CA ALA A 7 -12.92 25.56 -21.19
C ALA A 7 -13.87 24.40 -20.84
N LEU A 8 -15.17 24.55 -21.11
CA LEU A 8 -16.16 23.51 -20.94
C LEU A 8 -15.89 22.30 -21.86
N ALA A 9 -15.56 22.55 -23.12
CA ALA A 9 -15.23 21.50 -24.08
C ALA A 9 -13.97 20.72 -23.68
N LEU A 10 -12.90 21.40 -23.26
CA LEU A 10 -11.66 20.76 -22.80
C LEU A 10 -11.88 19.95 -21.52
N SER A 11 -12.72 20.44 -20.60
CA SER A 11 -13.07 19.72 -19.37
C SER A 11 -13.85 18.44 -19.67
N LEU A 12 -14.90 18.53 -20.50
CA LEU A 12 -15.68 17.36 -20.92
C LEU A 12 -14.80 16.34 -21.64
N LEU A 13 -13.93 16.80 -22.54
CA LEU A 13 -12.97 15.93 -23.22
C LEU A 13 -12.07 15.21 -22.21
N GLY A 14 -11.49 15.92 -21.25
CA GLY A 14 -10.64 15.33 -20.21
C GLY A 14 -11.37 14.27 -19.37
N VAL A 15 -12.61 14.54 -18.97
CA VAL A 15 -13.45 13.57 -18.24
C VAL A 15 -13.73 12.33 -19.09
N THR A 16 -14.09 12.50 -20.37
CA THR A 16 -14.35 11.36 -21.27
C THR A 16 -13.13 10.48 -21.49
N VAL A 17 -11.95 11.08 -21.71
CA VAL A 17 -10.69 10.34 -21.88
C VAL A 17 -10.36 9.56 -20.61
N SER A 18 -10.50 10.19 -19.44
CA SER A 18 -10.26 9.54 -18.15
C SER A 18 -11.21 8.37 -17.92
N ALA A 19 -12.51 8.54 -18.23
CA ALA A 19 -13.51 7.48 -18.10
C ALA A 19 -13.23 6.31 -19.05
N VAL A 20 -12.83 6.58 -20.29
CA VAL A 20 -12.47 5.53 -21.28
C VAL A 20 -11.23 4.76 -20.83
N LEU A 21 -10.17 5.45 -20.38
CA LEU A 21 -8.96 4.80 -19.89
C LEU A 21 -9.22 3.97 -18.64
N PHE A 22 -10.03 4.49 -17.71
CA PHE A 22 -10.44 3.75 -16.53
C PHE A 22 -11.24 2.49 -16.92
N ALA A 23 -12.24 2.63 -17.79
CA ALA A 23 -13.03 1.51 -18.29
C ALA A 23 -12.16 0.46 -19.00
N ALA A 24 -11.17 0.89 -19.79
CA ALA A 24 -10.21 0.00 -20.45
C ALA A 24 -9.31 -0.71 -19.42
N ALA A 25 -8.84 -0.02 -18.38
CA ALA A 25 -8.03 -0.61 -17.32
C ALA A 25 -8.83 -1.60 -16.44
N THR A 26 -10.13 -1.35 -16.26
CA THR A 26 -11.02 -2.21 -15.47
C THR A 26 -11.70 -3.31 -16.27
N ARG A 27 -11.51 -3.35 -17.60
CA ARG A 27 -12.02 -4.45 -18.42
C ARG A 27 -11.30 -5.72 -18.01
N GLN A 28 -11.99 -6.56 -17.25
CA GLN A 28 -11.61 -7.94 -17.06
C GLN A 28 -11.97 -8.68 -18.34
N GLU A 29 -10.96 -9.29 -18.98
CA GLU A 29 -11.19 -10.22 -20.09
C GLU A 29 -12.22 -11.29 -19.64
N PRO A 30 -13.29 -11.52 -20.42
CA PRO A 30 -14.19 -12.64 -20.13
C PRO A 30 -13.35 -13.91 -20.17
N ARG A 31 -13.24 -14.59 -19.04
CA ARG A 31 -12.61 -15.90 -18.95
C ARG A 31 -13.48 -16.85 -19.78
N GLU A 32 -13.12 -17.06 -21.05
CA GLU A 32 -13.77 -18.05 -21.90
C GLU A 32 -13.60 -19.43 -21.25
N GLY A 33 -14.71 -19.95 -20.75
CA GLY A 33 -14.81 -21.30 -20.21
C GLY A 33 -15.04 -21.34 -18.71
N GLU A 34 -16.28 -21.14 -18.27
CA GLU A 34 -16.94 -22.07 -17.34
C GLU A 34 -18.47 -21.85 -17.36
N PRO A 35 -19.27 -22.92 -17.36
CA PRO A 35 -20.71 -22.84 -17.50
C PRO A 35 -21.36 -22.37 -16.19
N ALA A 36 -22.47 -21.66 -16.35
CA ALA A 36 -23.26 -21.07 -15.29
C ALA A 36 -23.74 -22.09 -14.25
N VAL A 37 -23.29 -21.98 -12.99
CA VAL A 37 -24.04 -22.45 -11.81
C VAL A 37 -23.70 -21.60 -10.57
N ASP A 38 -24.70 -20.81 -10.18
CA ASP A 38 -25.21 -20.53 -8.83
C ASP A 38 -24.34 -19.89 -7.72
N ARG A 39 -24.92 -18.80 -7.18
CA ARG A 39 -24.59 -17.97 -5.99
C ARG A 39 -23.27 -17.18 -5.96
N PRO A 40 -23.34 -15.84 -5.76
CA PRO A 40 -22.18 -15.08 -5.32
C PRO A 40 -21.93 -15.40 -3.84
N VAL A 41 -20.95 -16.28 -3.59
CA VAL A 41 -20.24 -16.25 -2.31
C VAL A 41 -19.54 -14.90 -2.26
N LEU A 42 -19.95 -14.03 -1.34
CA LEU A 42 -19.21 -12.83 -0.98
C LEU A 42 -17.85 -13.28 -0.42
N VAL A 43 -16.87 -13.45 -1.30
CA VAL A 43 -15.48 -13.58 -0.92
C VAL A 43 -15.03 -12.18 -0.51
N PRO A 44 -14.69 -11.93 0.76
CA PRO A 44 -14.11 -10.66 1.16
C PRO A 44 -12.83 -10.46 0.34
N PRO A 45 -12.54 -9.25 -0.16
CA PRO A 45 -11.32 -9.00 -0.91
C PRO A 45 -10.12 -9.37 -0.03
N ARG A 46 -9.44 -10.48 -0.37
CA ARG A 46 -8.17 -10.87 0.23
C ARG A 46 -7.11 -9.95 -0.35
N PHE A 47 -7.04 -8.74 0.20
CA PHE A 47 -6.10 -7.69 -0.23
C PHE A 47 -4.64 -8.08 0.07
N PHE A 48 -4.45 -9.04 0.97
CA PHE A 48 -3.20 -9.75 1.19
C PHE A 48 -3.48 -11.21 0.85
N GLY A 49 -2.73 -11.76 -0.10
CA GLY A 49 -2.94 -13.12 -0.63
C GLY A 49 -2.97 -14.18 0.47
N ASP A 50 -3.47 -15.37 0.11
CA ASP A 50 -3.55 -16.53 1.01
C ASP A 50 -2.22 -16.77 1.70
N GLN A 51 -2.10 -16.23 2.91
CA GLN A 51 -1.03 -16.57 3.81
C GLN A 51 -1.35 -17.97 4.29
N GLN A 52 -0.76 -18.92 3.58
CA GLN A 52 -0.39 -20.22 4.09
C GLN A 52 -0.05 -20.05 5.57
N GLU A 53 -0.76 -20.79 6.44
CA GLU A 53 -0.62 -20.77 7.88
C GLU A 53 0.82 -21.13 8.29
N ALA A 54 1.73 -20.17 8.20
CA ALA A 54 2.97 -20.21 8.93
C ALA A 54 2.59 -19.78 10.34
N GLY A 55 2.65 -20.73 11.28
CA GLY A 55 2.29 -20.56 12.69
C GLY A 55 3.16 -19.54 13.44
N VAL A 56 3.07 -18.28 13.05
CA VAL A 56 3.51 -17.13 13.82
C VAL A 56 2.25 -16.61 14.49
N GLY A 57 2.12 -16.86 15.79
CA GLY A 57 0.92 -16.54 16.56
C GLY A 57 0.42 -15.13 16.24
N ARG A 58 -0.90 -14.98 16.05
CA ARG A 58 -1.55 -13.69 15.86
C ARG A 58 -1.08 -12.73 16.95
N VAL A 59 -0.16 -11.84 16.61
CA VAL A 59 0.26 -10.77 17.49
C VAL A 59 -0.89 -9.76 17.50
N PRO A 60 -1.41 -9.36 18.68
CA PRO A 60 -2.40 -8.31 18.77
C PRO A 60 -1.91 -7.05 18.04
N ALA A 61 -2.82 -6.36 17.34
CA ALA A 61 -2.46 -5.17 16.57
C ALA A 61 -1.79 -4.11 17.46
N GLU A 62 -2.22 -4.02 18.71
CA GLU A 62 -1.69 -3.11 19.72
C GLU A 62 -0.23 -3.44 20.07
N ALA A 63 0.13 -4.73 20.12
CA ALA A 63 1.49 -5.16 20.38
C ALA A 63 2.41 -4.83 19.20
N LEU A 64 1.92 -4.98 17.96
CA LEU A 64 2.65 -4.57 16.76
C LEU A 64 2.85 -3.05 16.72
N LEU A 65 1.81 -2.27 17.04
CA LEU A 65 1.91 -0.80 17.10
C LEU A 65 2.93 -0.34 18.14
N LEU A 66 2.95 -0.98 19.31
CA LEU A 66 3.92 -0.67 20.36
C LEU A 66 5.35 -1.05 19.95
N GLU A 67 5.52 -2.13 19.19
CA GLU A 67 6.81 -2.53 18.64
C GLU A 67 7.31 -1.54 17.57
N ILE A 68 6.42 -1.06 16.70
CA ILE A 68 6.73 -0.03 15.71
C ILE A 68 7.12 1.29 16.41
N GLU A 69 6.35 1.72 17.41
CA GLU A 69 6.66 2.94 18.18
C GLU A 69 8.04 2.84 18.84
N ARG A 70 8.34 1.70 19.47
CA ARG A 70 9.65 1.45 20.05
C ARG A 70 10.76 1.51 19.00
N HIS A 71 10.55 0.90 17.84
CA HIS A 71 11.52 0.94 16.74
C HIS A 71 11.79 2.37 16.28
N VAL A 72 10.76 3.17 16.01
CA VAL A 72 10.92 4.56 15.57
C VAL A 72 11.72 5.39 16.58
N ARG A 73 11.46 5.22 17.88
CA ARG A 73 12.24 5.88 18.94
C ARG A 73 13.73 5.47 18.92
N LEU A 74 14.03 4.20 18.67
CA LEU A 74 15.41 3.72 18.58
C LEU A 74 16.13 4.29 17.37
N GLU A 75 15.48 4.33 16.20
CA GLU A 75 16.06 4.94 14.99
C GLU A 75 16.29 6.45 15.17
N GLN A 76 15.35 7.15 15.80
CA GLN A 76 15.52 8.56 16.10
C GLN A 76 16.71 8.79 17.04
N ALA A 77 16.82 8.01 18.12
CA ALA A 77 17.95 8.12 19.05
C ALA A 77 19.29 7.81 18.36
N ALA A 78 19.32 6.83 17.45
CA ALA A 78 20.50 6.53 16.65
C ALA A 78 20.88 7.69 15.71
N ALA A 79 19.91 8.28 15.02
CA ALA A 79 20.12 9.45 14.17
C ALA A 79 20.64 10.65 14.98
N GLU A 80 20.06 10.94 16.14
CA GLU A 80 20.53 12.00 17.03
C GLU A 80 21.95 11.73 17.55
N SER A 81 22.28 10.47 17.86
CA SER A 81 23.63 10.07 18.27
C SER A 81 24.65 10.32 17.15
N PHE A 82 24.31 9.93 15.92
CA PHE A 82 25.14 10.20 14.73
C PHE A 82 25.38 11.70 14.53
N LEU A 83 24.35 12.52 14.67
CA LEU A 83 24.49 13.98 14.56
C LEU A 83 25.43 14.57 15.61
N ARG A 84 25.48 13.99 16.82
CA ARG A 84 26.41 14.42 17.89
C ARG A 84 27.84 13.96 17.65
N ALA A 85 28.02 12.74 17.14
CA ALA A 85 29.33 12.13 16.93
C ALA A 85 29.37 11.31 15.63
N PRO A 86 29.52 11.97 14.48
CA PRO A 86 29.42 11.31 13.18
C PRO A 86 30.66 10.46 12.93
N THR A 87 30.49 9.14 12.99
CA THR A 87 31.52 8.15 12.66
C THR A 87 30.98 7.15 11.64
N ALA A 88 31.87 6.56 10.83
CA ALA A 88 31.48 5.51 9.89
C ALA A 88 30.83 4.31 10.60
N GLU A 89 31.32 3.98 11.81
CA GLU A 89 30.74 2.93 12.64
C GLU A 89 29.30 3.27 13.06
N SER A 90 29.04 4.50 13.52
CA SER A 90 27.69 4.93 13.91
C SER A 90 26.67 4.96 12.77
N LEU A 91 27.12 5.11 11.51
CA LEU A 91 26.24 5.09 10.34
C LEU A 91 25.78 3.67 9.96
N HIS A 92 26.61 2.66 10.26
CA HIS A 92 26.36 1.27 9.88
C HIS A 92 25.99 0.37 11.07
N SER A 93 25.95 0.92 12.27
CA SER A 93 25.58 0.20 13.48
C SER A 93 24.07 -0.09 13.48
N PRO A 94 23.65 -1.36 13.57
CA PRO A 94 22.24 -1.70 13.65
C PRO A 94 21.65 -1.27 15.00
N THR A 95 20.38 -0.90 15.00
CA THR A 95 19.65 -0.65 16.25
C THR A 95 19.22 -1.98 16.89
N VAL A 96 18.94 -1.97 18.19
CA VAL A 96 18.38 -3.14 18.93
C VAL A 96 16.89 -3.37 18.64
N SER A 97 16.41 -2.90 17.49
CA SER A 97 15.04 -3.14 17.03
C SER A 97 14.92 -4.58 16.53
N ARG A 98 13.77 -5.22 16.80
CA ARG A 98 13.46 -6.55 16.26
C ARG A 98 12.82 -6.49 14.87
N LEU A 99 12.44 -5.29 14.43
CA LEU A 99 11.80 -5.07 13.12
C LEU A 99 12.80 -4.96 11.97
N VAL A 100 14.08 -4.78 12.27
CA VAL A 100 15.16 -4.73 11.29
C VAL A 100 16.05 -5.94 11.56
N HIS A 101 15.92 -6.96 10.73
CA HIS A 101 16.66 -8.21 10.79
C HIS A 101 17.29 -8.50 9.43
#